data_AF-A0A0G0TA64-F1
#
_entry.id   AF-A0A0G0TA64-F1
#
_cell.length_a   1.000
_cell.length_b   1.000
_cell.length_c   1.000
_cell.angle_alpha   90.00
_cell.angle_beta   90.00
_cell.angle_gamma   90.00
#
_symmetry.space_group_name_H-M   'P 1'
#
loop_
_entity.id
_entity.type
_entity.pdbx_description
1 polymer ?
#
loop_
_entity_poly.entity_id
_entity_poly.type
_entity_poly.pdbx_seq_one_letter_code
_entity_poly.pdbx_strand_id
1 'polypeptide(L)'
;MAVRREEVEILNLIGATPAFIRSPIIVEALFYSLFGAFLGWLISFIAILYSAPSAVTYFGEIPVLPRDTLGLFELFGIFLAVELVAGLVLAMTGSLFAISRVKKSR
;
A
#
# COMPACT_ATOMS: atom_id res chain seq x y z
N MET A 1 19.43 -1.76 -4.95
CA MET A 1 19.95 -0.37 -4.79
C MET A 1 21.03 0.00 -5.82
N ALA A 2 21.77 -0.96 -6.41
CA ALA A 2 22.75 -0.66 -7.46
C ALA A 2 22.09 -0.21 -8.80
N VAL A 3 21.04 -0.89 -9.25
CA VAL A 3 20.34 -0.60 -10.53
C VAL A 3 19.83 0.84 -10.62
N ARG A 4 19.21 1.35 -9.54
CA ARG A 4 18.69 2.72 -9.53
C ARG A 4 19.77 3.82 -9.50
N ARG A 5 21.02 3.48 -9.13
CA ARG A 5 22.10 4.47 -9.10
C ARG A 5 22.57 4.81 -10.51
N GLU A 6 22.67 3.80 -11.37
CA GLU A 6 23.08 3.93 -12.77
C GLU A 6 22.01 4.70 -13.59
N GLU A 7 20.72 4.38 -13.40
CA GLU A 7 19.63 5.14 -14.04
C GLU A 7 19.63 6.62 -13.63
N VAL A 8 19.82 6.89 -12.33
CA VAL A 8 19.92 8.27 -11.82
C VAL A 8 21.14 8.98 -12.40
N GLU A 9 22.27 8.29 -12.58
CA GLU A 9 23.48 8.85 -13.17
C GLU A 9 23.28 9.20 -14.65
N ILE A 10 22.69 8.29 -15.44
CA ILE A 10 22.33 8.53 -16.84
C ILE A 10 21.39 9.75 -16.97
N LEU A 11 20.35 9.82 -16.13
CA LEU A 11 19.42 10.96 -16.13
C LEU A 11 20.11 12.28 -15.74
N ASN A 12 21.07 12.24 -14.82
CA ASN A 12 21.88 13.43 -14.50
C ASN A 12 22.79 13.83 -15.66
N LEU A 13 23.39 12.88 -16.38
CA LEU A 13 24.29 13.14 -17.52
C LEU A 13 23.58 13.83 -18.69
N ILE A 14 22.29 13.56 -18.89
CA ILE A 14 21.46 14.24 -19.89
C ILE A 14 20.82 15.54 -19.37
N GLY A 15 21.17 15.99 -18.15
CA GLY A 15 20.70 17.23 -17.56
C GLY A 15 19.25 17.20 -17.05
N ALA A 16 18.71 16.03 -16.72
CA ALA A 16 17.33 15.91 -16.24
C ALA A 16 17.12 16.62 -14.89
N THR A 17 15.93 17.19 -14.70
CA THR A 17 15.60 17.88 -13.45
C THR A 17 15.49 16.88 -12.29
N PRO A 18 15.80 17.28 -11.04
CA PRO A 18 15.70 16.40 -9.88
C PRO A 18 14.30 15.79 -9.67
N ALA A 19 13.23 16.46 -10.15
CA ALA A 19 11.88 15.93 -10.11
C ALA A 19 11.68 14.78 -11.11
N PHE A 20 12.25 14.90 -12.31
CA PHE A 20 12.22 13.86 -13.35
C PHE A 20 12.97 12.60 -12.94
N ILE A 21 14.06 12.75 -12.17
CA ILE A 21 14.83 11.63 -11.62
C ILE A 21 14.04 10.87 -10.54
N ARG A 22 13.17 11.56 -9.80
CA ARG A 22 12.43 11.00 -8.66
C ARG A 22 11.06 10.41 -9.04
N SER A 23 10.48 10.86 -10.15
CA SER A 23 9.15 10.42 -10.58
C SER A 23 9.04 8.89 -10.77
N PRO A 24 10.01 8.16 -11.36
CA PRO A 24 9.87 6.72 -11.56
C PRO A 24 9.79 5.97 -10.22
N ILE A 25 10.59 6.42 -9.25
CA ILE A 25 10.66 5.86 -7.90
C ILE A 25 9.35 6.01 -7.16
N ILE A 26 8.74 7.21 -7.24
CA ILE A 26 7.48 7.51 -6.57
C ILE A 26 6.34 6.73 -7.20
N VAL A 27 6.28 6.68 -8.54
CA VAL A 27 5.25 5.95 -9.28
C VAL A 27 5.31 4.46 -8.97
N GLU A 28 6.50 3.86 -9.00
CA GLU A 28 6.68 2.44 -8.68
C GLU A 28 6.26 2.12 -7.23
N ALA A 29 6.65 2.96 -6.27
CA ALA A 29 6.25 2.80 -4.87
C ALA A 29 4.73 2.91 -4.67
N LEU A 30 4.08 3.86 -5.37
CA LEU A 30 2.63 4.01 -5.35
C LEU A 30 1.93 2.78 -5.93
N PHE A 31 2.37 2.27 -7.09
CA PHE A 31 1.78 1.09 -7.71
C PHE A 31 1.87 -0.14 -6.80
N TYR A 32 3.06 -0.41 -6.24
CA TYR A 32 3.22 -1.54 -5.34
C TYR A 32 2.40 -1.41 -4.06
N SER A 33 2.31 -0.20 -3.49
CA SER A 33 1.53 0.02 -2.27
C SER A 33 0.03 -0.12 -2.51
N LEU A 34 -0.50 0.42 -3.61
CA LEU A 34 -1.93 0.32 -3.93
C LEU A 34 -2.32 -1.12 -4.25
N PHE A 35 -1.50 -1.80 -5.05
CA PHE A 35 -1.75 -3.19 -5.42
C PHE A 35 -1.64 -4.12 -4.21
N GLY A 36 -0.64 -3.91 -3.35
CA GLY A 36 -0.47 -4.67 -2.11
C GLY A 36 -1.62 -4.46 -1.13
N ALA A 37 -2.05 -3.21 -0.92
CA ALA A 37 -3.19 -2.90 -0.06
C ALA A 37 -4.47 -3.55 -0.60
N PHE A 38 -4.75 -3.40 -1.91
CA PHE A 38 -5.93 -4.01 -2.52
C PHE A 38 -5.94 -5.54 -2.43
N LEU A 39 -4.80 -6.19 -2.69
CA LEU A 39 -4.70 -7.65 -2.56
C LEU A 39 -4.83 -8.12 -1.11
N GLY A 40 -4.19 -7.42 -0.16
CA GLY A 40 -4.31 -7.73 1.27
C GLY A 40 -5.74 -7.60 1.77
N TRP A 41 -6.42 -6.53 1.37
CA TRP A 41 -7.83 -6.31 1.63
C TRP A 41 -8.69 -7.44 1.04
N LEU A 42 -8.49 -7.80 -0.23
CA LEU A 42 -9.26 -8.83 -0.92
C LEU A 42 -9.11 -10.19 -0.25
N ILE A 43 -7.88 -10.59 0.10
CA ILE A 43 -7.59 -11.85 0.80
C ILE A 43 -8.25 -11.84 2.18
N SER A 44 -8.15 -10.73 2.92
CA SER A 44 -8.76 -10.60 4.25
C SER A 44 -10.28 -10.66 4.20
N PHE A 45 -10.88 -10.02 3.20
CA PHE A 45 -12.33 -10.05 2.97
C PHE A 45 -12.83 -11.47 2.69
N ILE A 46 -12.15 -12.19 1.78
CA ILE A 46 -12.45 -13.59 1.48
C ILE A 46 -12.29 -14.44 2.74
N ALA A 47 -11.16 -14.31 3.46
CA ALA A 47 -10.90 -15.09 4.67
C ALA A 47 -12.01 -14.90 5.72
N ILE A 48 -12.46 -13.67 5.94
CA ILE A 48 -13.55 -13.37 6.88
C ILE A 48 -14.89 -13.89 6.37
N LEU A 49 -15.19 -13.78 5.08
CA LEU A 49 -16.44 -14.29 4.50
C LEU A 49 -16.62 -15.79 4.75
N TYR A 50 -15.55 -16.58 4.65
CA TYR A 50 -15.59 -18.03 4.88
C TYR A 50 -15.43 -18.42 6.36
N SER A 51 -14.75 -17.61 7.18
CA SER A 51 -14.51 -17.93 8.61
C SER A 51 -15.57 -17.37 9.55
N ALA A 52 -16.29 -16.31 9.18
CA ALA A 52 -17.32 -15.69 10.01
C ALA A 52 -18.43 -16.66 10.47
N PRO A 53 -18.99 -17.55 9.63
CA PRO A 53 -20.01 -18.52 10.06
C PRO A 53 -19.48 -19.47 11.15
N SER A 54 -18.23 -19.92 11.01
CA SER A 54 -17.56 -20.79 11.99
C SER A 54 -17.23 -20.04 13.28
N ALA A 55 -16.79 -18.78 13.19
CA ALA A 55 -16.50 -17.98 14.37
C ALA A 55 -17.76 -17.70 15.21
N VAL A 56 -18.89 -17.40 14.57
CA VAL A 56 -20.16 -17.10 15.26
C VAL A 56 -20.74 -18.35 15.95
N THR A 57 -20.58 -19.53 15.36
CA THR A 57 -21.06 -20.78 15.98
C THR A 57 -20.24 -21.19 17.20
N TYR A 58 -18.94 -20.85 17.24
CA TYR A 58 -18.06 -21.14 18.39
C TYR A 58 -18.09 -20.06 19.48
N PHE A 59 -18.11 -18.78 19.12
CA PHE A 59 -17.97 -17.66 20.06
C PHE A 59 -19.29 -16.94 20.40
N GLY A 60 -20.39 -17.22 19.68
CA GLY A 60 -21.66 -16.51 19.85
C GLY A 60 -21.73 -15.20 19.08
N GLU A 61 -22.57 -14.26 19.54
CA GLU A 61 -22.71 -12.93 18.92
C GLU A 61 -21.48 -12.06 19.16
N ILE A 62 -20.80 -11.68 18.08
CA ILE A 62 -19.67 -10.76 18.09
C ILE A 62 -20.23 -9.37 17.73
N PRO A 63 -20.27 -8.40 18.67
CA PRO A 63 -20.96 -7.11 18.46
C PRO A 63 -20.39 -6.27 17.31
N VAL A 64 -19.10 -6.47 17.00
CA VAL A 64 -18.36 -5.71 15.98
C VAL A 64 -18.39 -6.34 14.59
N LEU A 65 -18.92 -7.56 14.44
CA LEU A 65 -18.97 -8.26 13.15
C LEU A 65 -20.43 -8.35 12.68
N PRO A 66 -20.85 -7.50 11.73
CA PRO A 66 -22.19 -7.56 11.17
C PRO A 66 -22.42 -8.91 10.50
N ARG A 67 -23.58 -9.53 10.77
CA ARG A 67 -24.02 -10.75 10.07
C ARG A 67 -24.64 -10.43 8.72
N ASP A 68 -25.11 -9.20 8.56
CA ASP A 68 -25.68 -8.73 7.30
C ASP A 68 -24.57 -8.46 6.29
N THR A 69 -24.75 -9.00 5.08
CA THR A 69 -23.82 -8.83 3.97
C THR A 69 -23.53 -7.34 3.71
N LEU A 70 -24.54 -6.49 3.80
CA LEU A 70 -24.40 -5.03 3.62
C LEU A 70 -23.51 -4.41 4.71
N GLY A 71 -23.69 -4.76 5.98
CA GLY A 71 -22.86 -4.23 7.08
C GLY A 71 -21.41 -4.71 6.99
N LEU A 72 -21.18 -5.93 6.51
CA LEU A 72 -19.85 -6.45 6.21
C LEU A 72 -19.16 -5.65 5.10
N PHE A 73 -19.88 -5.31 4.02
CA PHE A 73 -19.37 -4.46 2.95
C PHE A 73 -19.06 -3.04 3.44
N GLU A 74 -19.90 -2.44 4.28
CA GLU A 74 -19.66 -1.11 4.85
C GLU A 74 -18.39 -1.10 5.73
N LEU A 75 -18.26 -2.07 6.63
CA LEU A 75 -17.09 -2.21 7.50
C LEU A 75 -15.80 -2.39 6.70
N PHE A 76 -15.80 -3.29 5.72
CA PHE A 76 -14.63 -3.51 4.86
C PHE A 76 -14.36 -2.35 3.90
N GLY A 77 -15.38 -1.60 3.51
CA GLY A 77 -15.21 -0.36 2.75
C GLY A 77 -14.44 0.70 3.54
N ILE A 78 -14.73 0.84 4.84
CA ILE A 78 -13.97 1.71 5.74
C ILE A 78 -12.53 1.23 5.87
N PHE A 79 -12.30 -0.08 6.06
CA PHE A 79 -10.94 -0.62 6.13
C PHE A 79 -10.15 -0.36 4.85
N LEU A 80 -10.76 -0.55 3.68
CA LEU A 80 -10.11 -0.24 2.40
C LEU A 80 -9.72 1.23 2.31
N ALA A 81 -10.62 2.15 2.69
CA ALA A 81 -10.32 3.58 2.67
C ALA A 81 -9.14 3.93 3.58
N VAL A 82 -9.11 3.38 4.80
CA VAL A 82 -8.02 3.59 5.75
C VAL A 82 -6.70 3.01 5.23
N GLU A 83 -6.72 1.79 4.68
CA GLU A 83 -5.53 1.13 4.13
C GLU A 83 -4.97 1.87 2.92
N LEU A 84 -5.82 2.38 2.02
CA LEU A 84 -5.38 3.17 0.88
C LEU A 84 -4.71 4.47 1.33
N VAL A 85 -5.29 5.17 2.31
CA VAL A 85 -4.69 6.40 2.86
C VAL A 85 -3.36 6.08 3.55
N ALA A 86 -3.32 5.04 4.38
CA ALA A 86 -2.10 4.61 5.05
C ALA A 86 -1.01 4.18 4.05
N GLY A 87 -1.39 3.40 3.03
CA GLY A 87 -0.50 2.96 1.95
C GLY A 87 0.09 4.13 1.16
N LEU A 88 -0.73 5.12 0.81
CA LEU A 88 -0.25 6.34 0.15
C LEU A 88 0.78 7.09 1.01
N VAL A 89 0.50 7.24 2.31
CA VAL A 89 1.45 7.89 3.25
C VAL A 89 2.74 7.09 3.35
N LEU A 90 2.67 5.76 3.43
CA LEU A 90 3.84 4.88 3.47
C LEU A 90 4.65 4.92 2.18
N ALA A 91 3.99 4.92 1.01
CA ALA A 91 4.66 5.01 -0.29
C ALA A 91 5.37 6.36 -0.47
N MET A 92 4.72 7.46 -0.08
CA MET A 92 5.31 8.80 -0.13
C MET A 92 6.50 8.91 0.82
N THR A 93 6.35 8.52 2.08
CA THR A 93 7.44 8.60 3.06
C THR A 93 8.62 7.68 2.67
N GLY A 94 8.34 6.43 2.31
CA GLY A 94 9.35 5.45 1.90
C GLY A 94 10.14 5.88 0.65
N SER A 95 9.47 6.43 -0.36
CA SER A 95 10.13 6.94 -1.57
C SER A 95 11.04 8.15 -1.28
N LEU A 96 10.60 9.09 -0.43
CA LEU A 96 11.41 10.22 0.00
C LEU A 96 12.66 9.77 0.78
N PHE A 97 12.52 8.81 1.69
CA PHE A 97 13.66 8.23 2.41
C PHE A 97 14.63 7.54 1.46
N ALA A 98 14.16 6.77 0.49
CA ALA A 98 15.01 6.10 -0.50
C ALA A 98 15.87 7.11 -1.30
N ILE A 99 15.26 8.23 -1.72
CA ILE A 99 15.97 9.30 -2.45
C ILE A 99 17.00 10.01 -1.57
N SER A 100 16.66 10.30 -0.31
CA SER A 100 17.56 10.99 0.62
C SER A 100 18.87 10.22 0.86
N ARG A 101 18.81 8.89 0.82
CA ARG A 101 19.99 8.02 0.99
C ARG A 101 20.93 8.04 -0.22
N VAL A 102 20.40 8.18 -1.43
CA VAL A 102 21.21 8.28 -2.66
C VAL A 102 21.96 9.61 -2.70
N LYS A 103 21.36 10.70 -2.21
CA LYS A 103 21.97 12.04 -2.23
C LYS A 103 23.10 12.21 -1.19
N LYS A 104 23.11 11.42 -0.11
CA LYS A 104 24.08 11.54 1.00
C LYS A 104 25.42 10.83 0.75
N SER A 105 25.56 10.08 -0.35
CA SER A 105 26.82 9.41 -0.73
C SER A 105 27.67 10.23 -1.70
N ARG A 106 27.72 11.55 -1.50
CA ARG A 106 28.72 12.45 -2.11
C ARG A 106 29.45 13.18 -1.01
#